data_AF-A0A1F5J7J6-F1
#
_entry.id   AF-A0A1F5J7J6-F1
#
_cell.length_a   1.000
_cell.length_b   1.000
_cell.length_c   1.000
_cell.angle_alpha   90.00
_cell.angle_beta   90.00
_cell.angle_gamma   90.00
#
_symmetry.space_group_name_H-M   'P 1'
#
loop_
_entity.id
_entity.type
_entity.pdbx_description
1 polymer ?
#
loop_
_entity_poly.entity_id
_entity_poly.type
_entity_poly.pdbx_seq_one_letter_code
_entity_poly.pdbx_strand_id
1 'polypeptide(L)'
;MILCAPPVSRAALCKRWSEGAKAGALDRLQIDEASGIAVSSRFPGRLYHTNDSGSGPYFYVSGLNGGKTRAVRIEGFDAGGSDFEDASIGGCFSGKSCFFIADTGDNGKRRKSVRIIVIEEVENYGRSAVPLKILRLAYPDRPHNAEGMAIHPNGDIYIFTKEEDVDNTESFPAKLFKIRKDKWENAGAGVQMLEYAGELDLPGLSGSDSPFGSVITSFDIAPDGKTFLVLTYEDAYEFDIDLSLSGLKPSDRLVRDKDYKVIPLKSLPQQESISYVEEGRGFIYDSEYHFFDVPIMKVECLDGR
;
A
#
# COMPACT_ATOMS: atom_id res chain seq x y z
N MET A 1 22.42 12.11 35.43
CA MET A 1 21.64 12.53 34.25
C MET A 1 20.53 11.52 34.09
N ILE A 2 19.30 11.87 34.47
CA ILE A 2 18.13 11.05 34.19
C ILE A 2 17.76 11.36 32.74
N LEU A 3 18.02 10.42 31.83
CA LEU A 3 17.51 10.47 30.46
C LEU A 3 15.99 10.35 30.55
N CYS A 4 15.29 11.47 30.44
CA CYS A 4 13.86 11.48 30.26
C CYS A 4 13.59 10.94 28.85
N ALA A 5 13.11 9.71 28.75
CA ALA A 5 12.61 9.20 27.48
C ALA A 5 11.51 10.16 26.99
N PRO A 6 11.48 10.52 25.68
CA PRO A 6 10.35 11.26 25.14
C PRO A 6 9.05 10.48 25.43
N PRO A 7 7.94 11.17 25.70
CA PRO A 7 6.67 10.48 25.93
C PRO A 7 6.38 9.60 24.71
N VAL A 8 6.07 8.33 24.96
CA VAL A 8 5.60 7.41 23.92
C VAL A 8 4.34 8.04 23.33
N SER A 9 4.44 8.55 22.10
CA SER A 9 3.30 9.12 21.40
C SER A 9 2.22 8.04 21.33
N ARG A 10 1.07 8.35 21.92
CA ARG A 10 -0.10 7.48 21.89
C ARG A 10 -0.59 7.47 20.44
N ALA A 11 -0.98 6.29 19.95
CA ALA A 11 -1.74 6.19 18.71
C ALA A 11 -2.88 7.20 18.76
N ALA A 12 -2.97 8.03 17.74
CA ALA A 12 -3.98 9.06 17.64
C ALA A 12 -4.12 9.47 16.17
N LEU A 13 -5.36 9.47 15.69
CA LEU A 13 -5.74 10.07 14.42
C LEU A 13 -5.20 11.50 14.33
N CYS A 14 -4.81 11.94 13.13
CA CYS A 14 -4.70 13.35 12.86
C CYS A 14 -6.08 13.99 13.05
N LYS A 15 -6.18 15.09 13.79
CA LYS A 15 -7.43 15.85 13.88
C LYS A 15 -7.67 16.66 12.62
N ARG A 16 -6.61 17.17 11.98
CA ARG A 16 -6.70 18.00 10.77
C ARG A 16 -5.59 17.68 9.78
N TRP A 17 -5.99 17.13 8.65
CA TRP A 17 -5.15 17.00 7.47
C TRP A 17 -5.21 18.28 6.63
N SER A 18 -4.11 18.61 5.94
CA SER A 18 -4.11 19.65 4.92
C SER A 18 -4.93 19.24 3.70
N GLU A 19 -5.21 20.18 2.80
CA GLU A 19 -5.58 19.80 1.44
C GLU A 19 -4.39 19.16 0.71
N GLY A 20 -4.68 18.37 -0.33
CA GLY A 20 -3.67 17.80 -1.20
C GLY A 20 -2.94 18.87 -2.02
N ALA A 21 -1.64 19.03 -1.79
CA ALA A 21 -0.77 19.89 -2.57
C ALA A 21 0.03 19.06 -3.60
N LYS A 22 0.20 19.57 -4.83
CA LYS A 22 1.04 18.90 -5.83
C LYS A 22 2.50 18.95 -5.38
N ALA A 23 3.09 17.80 -5.10
CA ALA A 23 4.50 17.65 -4.71
C ALA A 23 5.41 17.32 -5.90
N GLY A 24 4.84 16.74 -6.95
CA GLY A 24 5.60 16.28 -8.10
C GLY A 24 4.73 15.73 -9.22
N ALA A 25 5.38 15.08 -10.17
CA ALA A 25 4.71 14.26 -11.16
C ALA A 25 5.63 13.13 -11.64
N LEU A 26 5.05 11.98 -11.93
CA LEU A 26 5.76 10.86 -12.54
C LEU A 26 5.92 11.08 -14.04
N ASP A 27 7.00 10.53 -14.58
CA ASP A 27 7.26 10.49 -16.02
C ASP A 27 6.33 9.45 -16.66
N ARG A 28 5.27 9.92 -17.32
CA ARG A 28 4.28 9.08 -17.98
C ARG A 28 4.85 8.18 -19.08
N LEU A 29 6.04 8.45 -19.59
CA LEU A 29 6.68 7.57 -20.58
C LEU A 29 7.32 6.34 -19.93
N GLN A 30 7.43 6.33 -18.60
CA GLN A 30 7.94 5.21 -17.82
C GLN A 30 6.87 4.58 -16.91
N ILE A 31 5.94 5.39 -16.40
CA ILE A 31 4.89 4.98 -15.47
C ILE A 31 3.58 5.66 -15.88
N ASP A 32 2.80 5.00 -16.72
CA ASP A 32 1.48 5.45 -17.22
C ASP A 32 0.28 4.77 -16.54
N GLU A 33 0.54 3.70 -15.78
CA GLU A 33 -0.39 2.88 -14.99
C GLU A 33 0.15 2.76 -13.55
N ALA A 34 0.43 3.90 -12.92
CA ALA A 34 0.96 3.92 -11.55
C ALA A 34 0.00 3.20 -10.61
N SER A 35 0.52 2.25 -9.84
CA SER A 35 -0.31 1.38 -9.00
C SER A 35 0.25 1.14 -7.59
N GLY A 36 1.57 1.07 -7.43
CA GLY A 36 2.20 1.02 -6.10
C GLY A 36 3.19 2.16 -5.91
N ILE A 37 3.17 2.79 -4.72
CA ILE A 37 4.15 3.79 -4.29
C ILE A 37 4.66 3.47 -2.90
N ALA A 38 5.97 3.61 -2.68
CA ALA A 38 6.52 3.44 -1.34
C ALA A 38 7.64 4.44 -1.07
N VAL A 39 7.62 5.03 0.13
CA VAL A 39 8.63 6.00 0.58
C VAL A 39 9.74 5.28 1.33
N SER A 40 10.99 5.48 0.90
CA SER A 40 12.13 4.89 1.59
C SER A 40 12.41 5.57 2.92
N SER A 41 12.31 4.83 4.02
CA SER A 41 12.81 5.27 5.33
C SER A 41 14.34 5.19 5.41
N ARG A 42 14.96 4.27 4.66
CA ARG A 42 16.41 4.05 4.66
C ARG A 42 17.18 5.06 3.80
N PHE A 43 16.61 5.48 2.68
CA PHE A 43 17.22 6.43 1.74
C PHE A 43 16.34 7.67 1.61
N PRO A 44 16.49 8.66 2.51
CA PRO A 44 15.66 9.86 2.52
C PRO A 44 15.60 10.55 1.16
N GLY A 45 14.39 10.91 0.75
CA GLY A 45 14.16 11.57 -0.54
C GLY A 45 13.90 10.62 -1.71
N ARG A 46 13.84 9.29 -1.47
CA ARG A 46 13.58 8.27 -2.48
C ARG A 46 12.14 7.76 -2.44
N LEU A 47 11.56 7.60 -3.62
CA LEU A 47 10.34 6.84 -3.85
C LEU A 47 10.63 5.58 -4.68
N TYR A 48 9.85 4.54 -4.42
CA TYR A 48 9.71 3.37 -5.24
C TYR A 48 8.34 3.36 -5.88
N HIS A 49 8.25 2.84 -7.12
CA HIS A 49 7.01 2.76 -7.87
C HIS A 49 6.87 1.43 -8.59
N THR A 50 5.63 1.01 -8.81
CA THR A 50 5.26 -0.04 -9.77
C THR A 50 4.30 0.53 -10.80
N ASN A 51 4.36 -0.04 -12.01
CA ASN A 51 3.34 0.13 -13.02
C ASN A 51 2.51 -1.17 -13.00
N ASP A 52 1.22 -1.07 -13.28
CA ASP A 52 0.32 -2.22 -13.32
C ASP A 52 0.59 -3.12 -14.55
N SER A 53 -0.44 -3.60 -15.24
CA SER A 53 -0.34 -4.68 -16.20
C SER A 53 0.52 -4.30 -17.43
N GLY A 54 1.09 -5.31 -18.11
CA GLY A 54 1.76 -5.09 -19.41
C GLY A 54 3.13 -4.38 -19.39
N SER A 55 3.59 -3.87 -18.25
CA SER A 55 4.84 -3.10 -18.13
C SER A 55 6.11 -3.94 -17.97
N GLY A 56 5.96 -5.27 -17.87
CA GLY A 56 7.06 -6.21 -17.69
C GLY A 56 7.63 -6.22 -16.27
N PRO A 57 8.75 -6.93 -16.04
CA PRO A 57 9.27 -7.18 -14.70
C PRO A 57 10.13 -6.00 -14.21
N TYR A 58 9.54 -4.81 -14.06
CA TYR A 58 10.26 -3.61 -13.63
C TYR A 58 9.61 -3.01 -12.38
N PHE A 59 10.46 -2.43 -11.54
CA PHE A 59 10.05 -1.39 -10.61
C PHE A 59 10.85 -0.13 -10.90
N TYR A 60 10.42 0.99 -10.35
CA TYR A 60 11.03 2.29 -10.62
C TYR A 60 11.47 2.96 -9.35
N VAL A 61 12.53 3.77 -9.45
CA VAL A 61 13.05 4.57 -8.34
C VAL A 61 13.14 6.02 -8.79
N SER A 62 12.65 6.94 -7.97
CA SER A 62 12.67 8.39 -8.24
C SER A 62 12.91 9.21 -6.97
N GLY A 63 13.04 10.53 -7.13
CA GLY A 63 12.99 11.46 -6.00
C GLY A 63 11.55 11.73 -5.55
N LEU A 64 11.35 12.38 -4.40
CA LEU A 64 10.01 12.71 -3.86
C LEU A 64 9.09 13.51 -4.81
N ASN A 65 9.67 14.22 -5.78
CA ASN A 65 8.90 14.97 -6.78
C ASN A 65 8.64 14.17 -8.07
N GLY A 66 8.96 12.86 -8.10
CA GLY A 66 8.90 12.00 -9.29
C GLY A 66 10.06 12.23 -10.27
N GLY A 67 11.00 13.12 -9.98
CA GLY A 67 12.15 13.40 -10.84
C GLY A 67 13.20 12.28 -10.80
N LYS A 68 14.00 12.19 -11.88
CA LYS A 68 15.09 11.20 -12.05
C LYS A 68 14.60 9.74 -11.96
N THR A 69 13.38 9.47 -12.39
CA THR A 69 12.82 8.12 -12.49
C THR A 69 13.72 7.21 -13.30
N ARG A 70 14.01 6.05 -12.73
CA ARG A 70 14.82 4.99 -13.34
C ARG A 70 14.15 3.65 -13.15
N ALA A 71 13.96 2.93 -14.25
CA ALA A 71 13.52 1.54 -14.24
C ALA A 71 14.64 0.60 -13.77
N VAL A 72 14.27 -0.39 -12.96
CA VAL A 72 15.13 -1.47 -12.47
C VAL A 72 14.44 -2.79 -12.77
N ARG A 73 15.09 -3.63 -13.57
CA ARG A 73 14.55 -4.95 -13.94
C ARG A 73 14.64 -5.93 -12.77
N ILE A 74 13.55 -6.64 -12.48
CA ILE A 74 13.48 -7.73 -11.52
C ILE A 74 14.05 -8.99 -12.19
N GLU A 75 15.17 -9.49 -11.69
CA GLU A 75 15.81 -10.67 -12.27
C GLU A 75 15.09 -11.97 -11.89
N GLY A 76 14.97 -12.88 -12.85
CA GLY A 76 14.35 -14.20 -12.61
C GLY A 76 12.84 -14.18 -12.39
N PHE A 77 12.18 -13.02 -12.55
CA PHE A 77 10.72 -12.90 -12.47
C PHE A 77 10.08 -13.00 -13.87
N ASP A 78 9.14 -13.92 -14.02
CA ASP A 78 8.29 -14.03 -15.21
C ASP A 78 7.07 -13.12 -15.06
N ALA A 79 7.05 -12.06 -15.86
CA ALA A 79 5.95 -11.09 -15.92
C ALA A 79 4.75 -11.58 -16.75
N GLY A 80 4.77 -12.81 -17.28
CA GLY A 80 3.59 -13.41 -17.90
C GLY A 80 2.41 -13.46 -16.92
N GLY A 81 1.36 -12.67 -17.19
CA GLY A 81 0.19 -12.55 -16.34
C GLY A 81 0.46 -11.93 -14.96
N SER A 82 1.49 -11.07 -14.84
CA SER A 82 1.65 -10.20 -13.68
C SER A 82 0.71 -9.00 -13.74
N ASP A 83 0.30 -8.56 -12.56
CA ASP A 83 -0.68 -7.50 -12.30
C ASP A 83 -0.26 -6.87 -10.97
N PHE A 84 0.57 -5.82 -11.05
CA PHE A 84 1.30 -5.26 -9.91
C PHE A 84 0.47 -4.14 -9.29
N GLU A 85 -0.19 -4.44 -8.18
CA GLU A 85 -1.28 -3.61 -7.66
C GLU A 85 -0.90 -2.71 -6.49
N ASP A 86 0.16 -3.04 -5.74
CA ASP A 86 0.59 -2.20 -4.62
C ASP A 86 2.05 -2.45 -4.26
N ALA A 87 2.64 -1.57 -3.46
CA ALA A 87 4.00 -1.72 -2.99
C ALA A 87 4.25 -1.06 -1.64
N SER A 88 5.15 -1.63 -0.83
CA SER A 88 5.43 -1.11 0.51
C SER A 88 6.90 -1.32 0.92
N ILE A 89 7.39 -0.47 1.81
CA ILE A 89 8.70 -0.64 2.46
C ILE A 89 8.51 -1.28 3.83
N GLY A 90 9.33 -2.29 4.14
CA GLY A 90 9.28 -2.91 5.46
C GLY A 90 10.54 -3.66 5.86
N GLY A 91 10.61 -3.99 7.15
CA GLY A 91 11.69 -4.79 7.70
C GLY A 91 11.63 -6.24 7.23
N CYS A 92 12.73 -6.74 6.67
CA CYS A 92 12.88 -8.10 6.16
C CYS A 92 14.16 -8.75 6.73
N PHE A 93 14.36 -10.02 6.40
CA PHE A 93 15.51 -10.89 6.69
C PHE A 93 16.67 -10.24 7.46
N SER A 94 16.96 -10.73 8.66
CA SER A 94 18.14 -10.30 9.42
C SER A 94 18.25 -8.79 9.62
N GLY A 95 17.11 -8.09 9.73
CA GLY A 95 17.06 -6.64 10.00
C GLY A 95 17.32 -5.76 8.78
N LYS A 96 17.25 -6.30 7.58
CA LYS A 96 17.28 -5.51 6.34
C LYS A 96 16.00 -4.70 6.18
N SER A 97 16.07 -3.67 5.34
CA SER A 97 14.91 -2.98 4.80
C SER A 97 14.69 -3.43 3.37
N CYS A 98 13.46 -3.75 3.01
CA CYS A 98 13.09 -4.27 1.71
C CYS A 98 11.92 -3.51 1.10
N PHE A 99 11.94 -3.46 -0.22
CA PHE A 99 10.81 -3.10 -1.06
C PHE A 99 10.02 -4.35 -1.42
N PHE A 100 8.74 -4.34 -1.07
CA PHE A 100 7.77 -5.40 -1.33
C PHE A 100 6.86 -4.96 -2.46
N ILE A 101 6.72 -5.80 -3.48
CA ILE A 101 5.83 -5.57 -4.63
C ILE A 101 4.72 -6.62 -4.59
N ALA A 102 3.47 -6.18 -4.62
CA ALA A 102 2.29 -7.03 -4.65
C ALA A 102 1.88 -7.32 -6.09
N ASP A 103 2.11 -8.54 -6.55
CA ASP A 103 1.54 -9.07 -7.78
C ASP A 103 0.28 -9.86 -7.45
N THR A 104 -0.77 -9.09 -7.13
CA THR A 104 -2.00 -9.54 -6.50
C THR A 104 -3.25 -9.27 -7.34
N GLY A 105 -3.09 -8.58 -8.47
CA GLY A 105 -4.19 -8.27 -9.37
C GLY A 105 -4.78 -9.51 -10.03
N ASP A 106 -6.11 -9.58 -10.01
CA ASP A 106 -6.91 -10.67 -10.52
C ASP A 106 -8.37 -10.25 -10.69
N ASN A 107 -8.64 -9.26 -11.54
CA ASN A 107 -10.00 -8.79 -11.85
C ASN A 107 -11.00 -9.94 -12.16
N GLY A 108 -10.51 -11.01 -12.81
CA GLY A 108 -11.31 -12.19 -13.10
C GLY A 108 -11.50 -13.18 -11.95
N LYS A 109 -10.79 -13.02 -10.83
CA LYS A 109 -10.78 -13.91 -9.66
C LYS A 109 -10.47 -15.37 -10.06
N ARG A 110 -9.43 -15.58 -10.87
CA ARG A 110 -9.01 -16.88 -11.45
C ARG A 110 -7.65 -17.39 -10.97
N ARG A 111 -6.77 -16.52 -10.45
CA ARG A 111 -5.41 -16.86 -10.03
C ARG A 111 -5.46 -17.70 -8.74
N LYS A 112 -5.06 -18.97 -8.85
CA LYS A 112 -4.96 -19.88 -7.69
C LYS A 112 -3.88 -19.46 -6.68
N SER A 113 -2.95 -18.61 -7.10
CA SER A 113 -1.93 -18.02 -6.23
C SER A 113 -1.48 -16.67 -6.75
N VAL A 114 -1.22 -15.74 -5.84
CA VAL A 114 -0.61 -14.43 -6.07
C VAL A 114 0.86 -14.44 -5.66
N ARG A 115 1.62 -13.39 -5.99
CA ARG A 115 3.06 -13.31 -5.71
C ARG A 115 3.41 -12.04 -4.95
N ILE A 116 4.30 -12.14 -3.96
CA ILE A 116 4.96 -10.97 -3.36
C ILE A 116 6.45 -11.05 -3.68
N ILE A 117 6.99 -10.02 -4.33
CA ILE A 117 8.40 -9.92 -4.66
C ILE A 117 9.08 -9.07 -3.59
N VAL A 118 10.18 -9.57 -3.02
CA VAL A 118 10.93 -8.91 -1.95
C VAL A 118 12.31 -8.54 -2.47
N ILE A 119 12.56 -7.24 -2.64
CA ILE A 119 13.83 -6.67 -3.10
C ILE A 119 14.52 -5.97 -1.93
N GLU A 120 15.82 -6.19 -1.73
CA GLU A 120 16.57 -5.42 -0.72
C GLU A 120 16.66 -3.95 -1.12
N GLU A 121 16.45 -3.05 -0.16
CA GLU A 121 16.77 -1.63 -0.35
C GLU A 121 18.28 -1.42 -0.34
N VAL A 122 18.85 -1.04 -1.50
CA VAL A 122 20.27 -0.69 -1.64
C VAL A 122 20.45 0.75 -2.09
N GLU A 123 21.59 1.34 -1.74
CA GLU A 123 21.85 2.76 -2.03
C GLU A 123 21.83 3.06 -3.52
N ASN A 124 22.33 2.14 -4.35
CA ASN A 124 22.31 2.30 -5.80
C ASN A 124 21.95 0.96 -6.45
N TYR A 125 20.82 0.93 -7.16
CA TYR A 125 20.50 -0.17 -8.05
C TYR A 125 21.30 -0.03 -9.35
N GLY A 126 21.67 -1.17 -9.94
CA GLY A 126 22.09 -1.24 -11.33
C GLY A 126 20.89 -1.13 -12.28
N ARG A 127 21.02 -1.71 -13.47
CA ARG A 127 19.88 -1.88 -14.40
C ARG A 127 18.89 -2.96 -13.96
N SER A 128 19.29 -3.76 -12.97
CA SER A 128 18.51 -4.87 -12.46
C SER A 128 18.78 -5.11 -10.98
N ALA A 129 17.87 -5.82 -10.33
CA ALA A 129 17.98 -6.29 -8.96
C ALA A 129 17.51 -7.75 -8.88
N VAL A 130 18.25 -8.56 -8.13
CA VAL A 130 17.86 -9.94 -7.83
C VAL A 130 16.95 -9.91 -6.59
N PRO A 131 15.74 -10.49 -6.66
CA PRO A 131 14.90 -10.63 -5.48
C PRO A 131 15.58 -11.45 -4.38
N LEU A 132 15.43 -11.00 -3.13
CA LEU A 132 15.72 -11.86 -1.98
C LEU A 132 14.72 -13.01 -1.91
N LYS A 133 13.48 -12.76 -2.32
CA LYS A 133 12.41 -13.76 -2.34
C LYS A 133 11.32 -13.41 -3.34
N ILE A 134 10.73 -14.45 -3.92
CA ILE A 134 9.41 -14.39 -4.57
C ILE A 134 8.52 -15.35 -3.80
N LEU A 135 7.60 -14.80 -3.01
CA LEU A 135 6.66 -15.54 -2.19
C LEU A 135 5.43 -15.88 -3.02
N ARG A 136 4.93 -17.10 -2.94
CA ARG A 136 3.66 -17.50 -3.56
C ARG A 136 2.61 -17.66 -2.48
N LEU A 137 1.48 -16.97 -2.62
CA LEU A 137 0.42 -16.92 -1.63
C LEU A 137 -0.90 -17.40 -2.22
N ALA A 138 -1.75 -18.01 -1.41
CA ALA A 138 -3.12 -18.30 -1.76
C ALA A 138 -4.07 -17.89 -0.62
N TYR A 139 -5.22 -17.35 -1.01
CA TYR A 139 -6.30 -17.05 -0.09
C TYR A 139 -6.95 -18.37 0.40
N PRO A 140 -7.38 -18.44 1.67
CA PRO A 140 -7.91 -19.65 2.27
C PRO A 140 -9.29 -20.09 1.74
N ASP A 141 -10.03 -19.19 1.10
CA ASP A 141 -11.39 -19.40 0.62
C ASP A 141 -11.49 -19.50 -0.91
N ARG A 142 -11.18 -18.42 -1.64
CA ARG A 142 -11.24 -18.36 -3.11
C ARG A 142 -10.21 -17.36 -3.66
N PRO A 143 -9.91 -17.37 -4.96
CA PRO A 143 -9.16 -16.26 -5.57
C PRO A 143 -9.86 -14.91 -5.33
N HIS A 144 -9.04 -13.88 -5.12
CA HIS A 144 -9.46 -12.49 -4.89
C HIS A 144 -8.62 -11.56 -5.76
N ASN A 145 -9.24 -10.47 -6.24
CA ASN A 145 -8.49 -9.28 -6.66
C ASN A 145 -8.07 -8.51 -5.40
N ALA A 146 -6.84 -8.04 -5.35
CA ALA A 146 -6.35 -7.31 -4.18
C ALA A 146 -5.37 -6.22 -4.57
N GLU A 147 -5.65 -5.01 -4.09
CA GLU A 147 -4.94 -3.78 -4.47
C GLU A 147 -4.37 -3.03 -3.26
N GLY A 148 -4.54 -3.56 -2.04
CA GLY A 148 -3.89 -2.98 -0.85
C GLY A 148 -2.87 -3.94 -0.25
N MET A 149 -1.62 -3.52 -0.05
CA MET A 149 -0.62 -4.26 0.71
C MET A 149 0.27 -3.34 1.54
N ALA A 150 0.41 -3.67 2.82
CA ALA A 150 1.38 -3.01 3.69
C ALA A 150 2.17 -4.00 4.54
N ILE A 151 3.35 -3.55 4.98
CA ILE A 151 4.23 -4.29 5.88
C ILE A 151 4.18 -3.65 7.26
N HIS A 152 3.70 -4.39 8.25
CA HIS A 152 3.68 -3.91 9.62
C HIS A 152 5.12 -3.86 10.18
N PRO A 153 5.46 -2.99 11.17
CA PRO A 153 6.82 -2.91 11.72
C PRO A 153 7.35 -4.21 12.35
N ASN A 154 6.47 -5.15 12.72
CA ASN A 154 6.85 -6.50 13.14
C ASN A 154 7.26 -7.43 11.96
N GLY A 155 7.10 -6.96 10.72
CA GLY A 155 7.38 -7.63 9.44
C GLY A 155 6.26 -8.53 8.92
N ASP A 156 5.08 -8.53 9.51
CA ASP A 156 3.91 -9.21 8.96
C ASP A 156 3.41 -8.49 7.69
N ILE A 157 2.97 -9.26 6.71
CA ILE A 157 2.38 -8.75 5.47
C ILE A 157 0.87 -8.78 5.62
N TYR A 158 0.22 -7.66 5.32
CA TYR A 158 -1.24 -7.50 5.31
C TYR A 158 -1.70 -7.15 3.89
N ILE A 159 -2.81 -7.74 3.46
CA ILE A 159 -3.35 -7.58 2.10
C ILE A 159 -4.86 -7.34 2.16
N PHE A 160 -5.31 -6.20 1.61
CA PHE A 160 -6.72 -5.89 1.41
C PHE A 160 -7.18 -6.28 0.00
N THR A 161 -8.38 -6.87 -0.10
CA THR A 161 -9.01 -7.17 -1.39
C THR A 161 -9.74 -5.96 -1.95
N LYS A 162 -9.84 -5.89 -3.28
CA LYS A 162 -10.77 -5.01 -3.98
C LYS A 162 -12.06 -5.76 -4.28
N GLU A 163 -13.16 -5.30 -3.72
CA GLU A 163 -14.46 -5.97 -3.85
C GLU A 163 -15.50 -5.00 -4.40
N GLU A 164 -15.78 -5.18 -5.68
CA GLU A 164 -16.79 -4.44 -6.45
C GLU A 164 -17.48 -5.37 -7.45
N ASP A 165 -18.66 -4.96 -7.88
CA ASP A 165 -19.40 -5.51 -9.00
C ASP A 165 -19.68 -4.36 -9.98
N VAL A 166 -18.87 -4.31 -11.04
CA VAL A 166 -18.95 -3.26 -12.06
C VAL A 166 -20.26 -3.35 -12.84
N ASP A 167 -20.78 -4.56 -13.07
CA ASP A 167 -22.01 -4.78 -13.86
C ASP A 167 -23.25 -4.27 -13.11
N ASN A 168 -23.28 -4.46 -11.79
CA ASN A 168 -24.38 -4.01 -10.93
C ASN A 168 -24.12 -2.65 -10.26
N THR A 169 -22.94 -2.07 -10.46
CA THR A 169 -22.55 -0.78 -9.88
C THR A 169 -22.62 -0.82 -8.34
N GLU A 170 -21.96 -1.82 -7.75
CA GLU A 170 -21.94 -2.03 -6.29
C GLU A 170 -20.50 -2.18 -5.79
N SER A 171 -20.24 -1.73 -4.56
CA SER A 171 -19.03 -2.02 -3.80
C SER A 171 -19.36 -2.80 -2.53
N PHE A 172 -18.43 -3.63 -2.08
CA PHE A 172 -18.62 -4.54 -0.96
C PHE A 172 -17.52 -4.38 0.09
N PRO A 173 -17.72 -4.92 1.31
CA PRO A 173 -16.68 -4.97 2.31
C PRO A 173 -15.40 -5.64 1.80
N ALA A 174 -14.27 -4.96 2.00
CA ALA A 174 -12.96 -5.48 1.64
C ALA A 174 -12.44 -6.43 2.72
N LYS A 175 -11.95 -7.60 2.31
CA LYS A 175 -11.34 -8.57 3.22
C LYS A 175 -9.89 -8.22 3.48
N LEU A 176 -9.45 -8.39 4.72
CA LEU A 176 -8.07 -8.32 5.14
C LEU A 176 -7.50 -9.72 5.32
N PHE A 177 -6.37 -9.99 4.70
CA PHE A 177 -5.59 -11.20 4.86
C PHE A 177 -4.20 -10.88 5.38
N LYS A 178 -3.54 -11.87 6.01
CA LYS A 178 -2.17 -11.70 6.48
C LYS A 178 -1.33 -12.95 6.36
N ILE A 179 -0.01 -12.75 6.34
CA ILE A 179 0.97 -13.80 6.62
C ILE A 179 2.06 -13.26 7.55
N ARG A 180 2.35 -14.02 8.61
CA ARG A 180 3.32 -13.60 9.61
C ARG A 180 4.76 -13.63 9.11
N LYS A 181 5.61 -12.77 9.67
CA LYS A 181 7.04 -12.68 9.33
C LYS A 181 7.75 -14.03 9.35
N ASP A 182 7.61 -14.74 10.46
CA ASP A 182 8.25 -16.05 10.67
C ASP A 182 7.84 -17.06 9.59
N LYS A 183 6.58 -17.01 9.14
CA LYS A 183 6.05 -17.90 8.11
C LYS A 183 6.60 -17.54 6.73
N TRP A 184 6.49 -16.28 6.32
CA TRP A 184 6.88 -15.90 4.96
C TRP A 184 8.39 -15.90 4.77
N GLU A 185 9.20 -15.54 5.78
CA GLU A 185 10.66 -15.57 5.67
C GLU A 185 11.20 -16.99 5.52
N ASN A 186 10.60 -17.96 6.21
CA ASN A 186 11.01 -19.37 6.18
C ASN A 186 10.33 -20.20 5.07
N ALA A 187 9.41 -19.61 4.31
CA ALA A 187 8.72 -20.30 3.22
C ALA A 187 9.68 -20.83 2.14
N GLY A 188 9.50 -22.06 1.68
CA GLY A 188 10.16 -22.58 0.47
C GLY A 188 9.49 -22.06 -0.81
N ALA A 189 9.72 -22.74 -1.94
CA ALA A 189 9.10 -22.41 -3.24
C ALA A 189 7.59 -22.74 -3.33
N GLY A 190 7.04 -23.43 -2.32
CA GLY A 190 5.63 -23.82 -2.26
C GLY A 190 4.70 -22.66 -1.94
N VAL A 191 3.43 -22.79 -2.32
CA VAL A 191 2.38 -21.82 -2.02
C VAL A 191 2.10 -21.82 -0.51
N GLN A 192 2.11 -20.63 0.10
CA GLN A 192 1.73 -20.42 1.49
C GLN A 192 0.29 -19.94 1.56
N MET A 193 -0.47 -20.45 2.53
CA MET A 193 -1.83 -20.00 2.76
C MET A 193 -1.83 -18.73 3.61
N LEU A 194 -2.60 -17.73 3.17
CA LEU A 194 -2.92 -16.54 3.94
C LEU A 194 -3.89 -16.88 5.09
N GLU A 195 -3.82 -16.08 6.14
CA GLU A 195 -4.77 -16.09 7.27
C GLU A 195 -5.79 -14.96 7.08
N TYR A 196 -7.09 -15.25 7.22
CA TYR A 196 -8.11 -14.21 7.25
C TYR A 196 -7.98 -13.38 8.54
N ALA A 197 -7.96 -12.05 8.41
CA ALA A 197 -7.69 -11.11 9.49
C ALA A 197 -8.83 -10.10 9.74
N GLY A 198 -9.94 -10.21 9.00
CA GLY A 198 -11.14 -9.40 9.18
C GLY A 198 -11.64 -8.81 7.87
N GLU A 199 -12.62 -7.92 7.95
CA GLU A 199 -13.16 -7.18 6.81
C GLU A 199 -13.48 -5.74 7.20
N LEU A 200 -13.37 -4.84 6.22
CA LEU A 200 -13.66 -3.42 6.35
C LEU A 200 -14.82 -3.07 5.41
N ASP A 201 -15.96 -2.72 5.99
CA ASP A 201 -17.15 -2.25 5.26
C ASP A 201 -17.02 -0.75 5.01
N LEU A 202 -16.10 -0.38 4.11
CA LEU A 202 -15.95 1.02 3.70
C LEU A 202 -17.23 1.59 3.09
N PRO A 203 -18.02 0.88 2.25
CA PRO A 203 -19.31 1.40 1.80
C PRO A 203 -20.21 1.85 2.96
N GLY A 204 -20.35 1.03 4.01
CA GLY A 204 -21.12 1.37 5.21
C GLY A 204 -20.49 2.44 6.12
N LEU A 205 -19.17 2.60 6.09
CA LEU A 205 -18.45 3.64 6.85
C LEU A 205 -18.33 4.96 6.10
N SER A 206 -18.38 4.90 4.77
CA SER A 206 -18.26 6.03 3.87
C SER A 206 -19.56 6.84 3.89
N GLY A 207 -19.42 8.14 3.64
CA GLY A 207 -20.56 8.99 3.28
C GLY A 207 -20.61 9.25 1.78
N SER A 208 -19.95 8.40 0.98
CA SER A 208 -19.82 8.60 -0.47
C SER A 208 -21.16 8.32 -1.16
N ASP A 209 -21.54 9.21 -2.06
CA ASP A 209 -22.67 8.99 -2.98
C ASP A 209 -22.22 8.23 -4.26
N SER A 210 -20.91 8.01 -4.43
CA SER A 210 -20.35 7.27 -5.56
C SER A 210 -20.36 5.77 -5.26
N PRO A 211 -20.97 4.92 -6.12
CA PRO A 211 -21.04 3.48 -5.88
C PRO A 211 -19.68 2.79 -5.76
N PHE A 212 -18.64 3.35 -6.38
CA PHE A 212 -17.26 2.87 -6.29
C PHE A 212 -16.36 3.77 -5.43
N GLY A 213 -16.87 4.88 -4.88
CA GLY A 213 -16.04 5.84 -4.12
C GLY A 213 -15.34 5.23 -2.90
N SER A 214 -15.84 4.09 -2.41
CA SER A 214 -15.37 3.40 -1.21
C SER A 214 -14.60 2.11 -1.49
N VAL A 215 -14.31 1.83 -2.75
CA VAL A 215 -13.50 0.66 -3.17
C VAL A 215 -12.03 0.92 -2.86
N ILE A 216 -11.38 -0.01 -2.17
CA ILE A 216 -9.95 0.08 -1.81
C ILE A 216 -9.08 -0.07 -3.04
N THR A 217 -8.15 0.85 -3.22
CA THR A 217 -7.13 0.84 -4.29
C THR A 217 -5.70 0.81 -3.77
N SER A 218 -5.44 1.18 -2.51
CA SER A 218 -4.11 1.03 -1.89
C SER A 218 -4.17 1.12 -0.36
N PHE A 219 -3.10 0.68 0.32
CA PHE A 219 -3.05 0.57 1.78
C PHE A 219 -1.62 0.72 2.32
N ASP A 220 -1.43 1.50 3.39
CA ASP A 220 -0.12 1.61 4.07
C ASP A 220 -0.25 1.64 5.60
N ILE A 221 0.76 1.12 6.31
CA ILE A 221 0.81 1.09 7.77
C ILE A 221 1.83 2.12 8.25
N ALA A 222 1.47 2.91 9.27
CA ALA A 222 2.38 3.92 9.81
C ALA A 222 3.66 3.27 10.36
N PRO A 223 4.81 3.97 10.34
CA PRO A 223 6.09 3.40 10.80
C PRO A 223 6.10 2.88 12.25
N ASP A 224 5.20 3.38 13.10
CA ASP A 224 5.06 2.90 14.48
C ASP A 224 4.06 1.75 14.66
N GLY A 225 3.36 1.35 13.59
CA GLY A 225 2.44 0.22 13.51
C GLY A 225 1.06 0.47 14.12
N LYS A 226 0.81 1.66 14.66
CA LYS A 226 -0.40 1.92 15.44
C LYS A 226 -1.57 2.47 14.63
N THR A 227 -1.29 3.04 13.46
CA THR A 227 -2.29 3.53 12.53
C THR A 227 -2.04 3.00 11.13
N PHE A 228 -3.06 3.03 10.29
CA PHE A 228 -2.93 2.70 8.89
C PHE A 228 -3.80 3.60 8.01
N LEU A 229 -3.40 3.75 6.75
CA LEU A 229 -4.14 4.46 5.72
C LEU A 229 -4.73 3.46 4.73
N VAL A 230 -5.96 3.73 4.31
CA VAL A 230 -6.58 3.08 3.15
C VAL A 230 -6.92 4.17 2.14
N LEU A 231 -6.52 3.96 0.89
CA LEU A 231 -6.94 4.78 -0.24
C LEU A 231 -8.14 4.13 -0.93
N THR A 232 -9.09 4.96 -1.34
CA THR A 232 -10.17 4.55 -2.22
C THR A 232 -10.20 5.41 -3.48
N TYR A 233 -11.09 5.09 -4.42
CA TYR A 233 -11.31 5.93 -5.60
C TYR A 233 -11.68 7.38 -5.29
N GLU A 234 -12.20 7.69 -4.10
CA GLU A 234 -12.62 9.04 -3.72
C GLU A 234 -11.75 9.66 -2.62
N ASP A 235 -11.60 8.98 -1.49
CA ASP A 235 -11.02 9.53 -0.26
C ASP A 235 -9.90 8.64 0.30
N ALA A 236 -9.15 9.18 1.27
CA ALA A 236 -8.32 8.36 2.15
C ALA A 236 -8.97 8.20 3.53
N TYR A 237 -8.62 7.12 4.22
CA TYR A 237 -9.11 6.81 5.56
C TYR A 237 -7.92 6.51 6.47
N GLU A 238 -7.77 7.22 7.58
CA GLU A 238 -6.80 6.88 8.64
C GLU A 238 -7.53 6.11 9.74
N PHE A 239 -7.00 4.96 10.15
CA PHE A 239 -7.52 4.14 11.24
C PHE A 239 -6.55 4.10 12.41
N ASP A 240 -7.06 4.32 13.63
CA ASP A 240 -6.33 4.21 14.90
C ASP A 240 -6.47 2.79 15.46
N ILE A 241 -5.83 1.85 14.75
CA ILE A 241 -5.90 0.41 15.01
C ILE A 241 -4.54 -0.22 14.75
N ASP A 242 -3.96 -0.83 15.78
CA ASP A 242 -2.82 -1.73 15.67
C ASP A 242 -3.32 -3.13 15.25
N LEU A 243 -3.10 -3.46 13.99
CA LEU A 243 -3.50 -4.74 13.38
C LEU A 243 -2.81 -5.94 14.02
N SER A 244 -1.61 -5.77 14.58
CA SER A 244 -0.84 -6.85 15.19
C SER A 244 -1.35 -7.22 16.59
N LEU A 245 -1.88 -6.24 17.33
CA LEU A 245 -2.38 -6.44 18.69
C LEU A 245 -3.86 -6.79 18.75
N SER A 246 -4.68 -6.09 17.97
CA SER A 246 -6.14 -6.17 18.08
C SER A 246 -6.83 -6.79 16.87
N GLY A 247 -6.11 -6.96 15.76
CA GLY A 247 -6.72 -7.29 14.47
C GLY A 247 -7.66 -6.16 14.01
N LEU A 248 -8.43 -6.44 12.96
CA LEU A 248 -9.43 -5.48 12.50
C LEU A 248 -10.69 -5.57 13.37
N LYS A 249 -11.14 -4.43 13.92
CA LYS A 249 -12.42 -4.36 14.63
C LYS A 249 -13.58 -4.48 13.63
N PRO A 250 -14.73 -5.07 14.01
CA PRO A 250 -15.94 -5.04 13.19
C PRO A 250 -16.32 -3.60 12.82
N SER A 251 -16.67 -3.40 11.56
CA SER A 251 -16.92 -2.06 11.00
C SER A 251 -18.10 -1.34 11.68
N ASP A 252 -19.14 -2.09 12.06
CA ASP A 252 -20.30 -1.59 12.81
C ASP A 252 -19.97 -1.06 14.22
N ARG A 253 -18.75 -1.31 14.72
CA ARG A 253 -18.25 -0.80 16.01
C ARG A 253 -17.26 0.34 15.88
N LEU A 254 -16.87 0.71 14.65
CA LEU A 254 -15.93 1.80 14.42
C LEU A 254 -16.64 3.15 14.54
N VAL A 255 -16.08 4.03 15.36
CA VAL A 255 -16.62 5.38 15.56
C VAL A 255 -15.78 6.41 14.80
N ARG A 256 -16.41 7.18 13.92
CA ARG A 256 -15.77 8.27 13.18
C ARG A 256 -15.18 9.32 14.13
N ASP A 257 -14.00 9.84 13.79
CA ASP A 257 -13.18 10.77 14.57
C ASP A 257 -12.70 10.22 15.93
N LYS A 258 -12.84 8.90 16.15
CA LYS A 258 -12.30 8.20 17.31
C LYS A 258 -11.46 6.99 16.89
N ASP A 259 -12.05 6.06 16.15
CA ASP A 259 -11.37 4.86 15.65
C ASP A 259 -10.87 5.03 14.21
N TYR A 260 -11.53 5.90 13.42
CA TYR A 260 -11.11 6.22 12.06
C TYR A 260 -11.45 7.66 11.67
N LYS A 261 -10.80 8.16 10.63
CA LYS A 261 -11.06 9.48 10.04
C LYS A 261 -11.12 9.37 8.53
N VAL A 262 -12.12 10.03 7.94
CA VAL A 262 -12.18 10.25 6.50
C VAL A 262 -11.39 11.51 6.15
N ILE A 263 -10.57 11.42 5.13
CA ILE A 263 -9.65 12.45 4.66
C ILE A 263 -10.07 12.80 3.23
N PRO A 264 -10.84 13.88 3.04
CA PRO A 264 -11.22 14.34 1.71
C PRO A 264 -9.98 14.62 0.86
N LEU A 265 -9.89 13.98 -0.30
CA LEU A 265 -8.76 14.15 -1.21
C LEU A 265 -9.08 15.12 -2.34
N LYS A 266 -8.02 15.66 -2.93
CA LYS A 266 -8.15 16.33 -4.23
C LYS A 266 -8.28 15.23 -5.27
N SER A 267 -9.49 15.02 -5.76
CA SER A 267 -9.79 13.98 -6.73
C SER A 267 -8.80 13.97 -7.89
N LEU A 268 -8.26 12.78 -8.14
CA LEU A 268 -7.53 12.43 -9.33
C LEU A 268 -8.39 11.50 -10.19
N PRO A 269 -8.09 11.33 -11.49
CA PRO A 269 -8.91 10.51 -12.38
C PRO A 269 -9.15 9.08 -11.88
N GLN A 270 -8.12 8.47 -11.30
CA GLN A 270 -8.18 7.11 -10.77
C GLN A 270 -7.08 6.96 -9.71
N GLN A 271 -7.42 7.15 -8.43
CA GLN A 271 -6.44 7.15 -7.34
C GLN A 271 -5.98 5.72 -7.04
N GLU A 272 -4.69 5.46 -7.16
CA GLU A 272 -4.19 4.08 -7.21
C GLU A 272 -3.16 3.75 -6.14
N SER A 273 -2.44 4.72 -5.57
CA SER A 273 -1.39 4.38 -4.60
C SER A 273 -1.29 5.40 -3.46
N ILE A 274 -0.98 4.93 -2.25
CA ILE A 274 -0.76 5.76 -1.06
C ILE A 274 0.45 5.30 -0.26
N SER A 275 1.23 6.24 0.29
CA SER A 275 2.28 5.90 1.24
C SER A 275 2.50 7.00 2.28
N TYR A 276 2.73 6.59 3.53
CA TYR A 276 3.11 7.51 4.60
C TYR A 276 4.46 8.17 4.30
N VAL A 277 4.58 9.45 4.67
CA VAL A 277 5.84 10.20 4.67
C VAL A 277 6.14 10.76 6.06
N GLU A 278 7.38 11.20 6.25
CA GLU A 278 7.79 12.00 7.42
C GLU A 278 7.46 11.34 8.77
N GLU A 279 7.70 10.04 8.87
CA GLU A 279 7.39 9.23 10.06
C GLU A 279 5.90 9.25 10.45
N GLY A 280 5.01 9.25 9.46
CA GLY A 280 3.56 9.22 9.66
C GLY A 280 2.92 10.60 9.84
N ARG A 281 3.69 11.68 9.69
CA ARG A 281 3.18 13.07 9.79
C ARG A 281 2.59 13.60 8.48
N GLY A 282 2.63 12.81 7.41
CA GLY A 282 2.02 13.09 6.13
C GLY A 282 1.82 11.81 5.34
N PHE A 283 1.19 11.93 4.18
CA PHE A 283 1.19 10.89 3.16
C PHE A 283 1.26 11.50 1.76
N ILE A 284 1.64 10.67 0.80
CA ILE A 284 1.53 10.97 -0.62
C ILE A 284 0.56 9.99 -1.25
N TYR A 285 -0.09 10.43 -2.32
CA TYR A 285 -0.91 9.58 -3.19
C TYR A 285 -0.78 10.04 -4.64
N ASP A 286 -1.01 9.12 -5.56
CA ASP A 286 -1.03 9.40 -6.99
C ASP A 286 -2.17 8.65 -7.70
N SER A 287 -2.09 8.54 -9.03
CA SER A 287 -3.20 8.09 -9.86
C SER A 287 -2.71 7.44 -11.14
N GLU A 288 -3.46 6.46 -11.63
CA GLU A 288 -3.32 5.98 -13.01
C GLU A 288 -3.83 7.05 -13.99
N TYR A 289 -2.99 7.40 -14.98
CA TYR A 289 -3.44 8.28 -16.07
C TYR A 289 -2.53 8.24 -17.30
N HIS A 290 -3.09 7.88 -18.47
CA HIS A 290 -2.30 7.74 -19.70
C HIS A 290 -2.06 9.04 -20.49
N PHE A 291 -2.88 10.09 -20.27
CA PHE A 291 -2.89 11.26 -21.17
C PHE A 291 -2.01 12.44 -20.72
N PHE A 292 -1.72 12.57 -19.42
CA PHE A 292 -0.89 13.64 -18.85
C PHE A 292 0.05 13.08 -17.79
N ASP A 293 1.01 13.89 -17.33
CA ASP A 293 1.88 13.49 -16.22
C ASP A 293 1.05 13.16 -14.97
N VAL A 294 1.31 12.00 -14.38
CA VAL A 294 0.65 11.51 -13.17
C VAL A 294 1.07 12.38 -11.98
N PRO A 295 0.16 13.12 -11.33
CA PRO A 295 0.54 14.00 -10.22
C PRO A 295 0.84 13.18 -8.96
N ILE A 296 1.94 13.53 -8.28
CA ILE A 296 2.16 13.12 -6.90
C ILE A 296 1.59 14.21 -6.01
N MET A 297 0.58 13.85 -5.21
CA MET A 297 -0.07 14.72 -4.25
C MET A 297 0.49 14.44 -2.85
N LYS A 298 0.63 15.48 -2.02
CA LYS A 298 1.06 15.37 -0.62
C LYS A 298 0.02 15.97 0.30
N VAL A 299 -0.24 15.29 1.41
CA VAL A 299 -1.13 15.70 2.49
C VAL A 299 -0.35 15.66 3.80
N GLU A 300 -0.50 16.70 4.62
CA GLU A 300 0.24 16.86 5.88
C GLU A 300 -0.71 16.87 7.08
N CYS A 301 -0.29 16.25 8.19
CA CYS A 301 -1.01 16.37 9.44
C CYS A 301 -0.66 17.70 10.12
N LEU A 302 -1.67 18.55 10.34
CA LEU A 302 -1.49 19.92 10.83
C LEU A 302 -1.44 20.03 12.36
N ASP A 303 -1.45 18.91 13.08
CA ASP A 303 -1.58 18.92 14.54
C ASP A 303 -0.26 18.86 15.31
N GLY A 304 0.88 19.09 14.65
CA GLY A 304 2.19 19.12 15.32
C GLY A 304 2.48 17.83 16.08
N ARG A 305 2.42 16.70 15.37
CA ARG A 305 2.87 15.39 15.88
C ARG A 305 4.39 15.33 15.95
#